data_AF-A0A7S0YR97-F1
#
_entry.id   AF-A0A7S0YR97-F1
#
_cell.length_a   1.000
_cell.length_b   1.000
_cell.length_c   1.000
_cell.angle_alpha   90.00
_cell.angle_beta   90.00
_cell.angle_gamma   90.00
#
_symmetry.space_group_name_H-M   'P 1'
#
loop_
_entity.id
_entity.type
_entity.pdbx_description
1 polymer ?
#
loop_
_entity_poly.entity_id
_entity_poly.type
_entity_poly.pdbx_seq_one_letter_code
_entity_poly.pdbx_strand_id
1 'polypeptide(L)'
;EALVGALGERGLLSLLGMRRTAGSLNRAPPDLPTLIASFNGVHQTQGRKHSLTVGARALAKHAIRSSDGWWGDPRGNEGAKNAEALSVLLRILEGSVWSNTHLLPGGLAVFEVRHAEGYGARW
;
A
#
# COMPACT_ATOMS: atom_id res chain seq x y z
N GLU A 1 13.08 -15.48 -25.90
CA GLU A 1 11.93 -16.29 -25.42
C GLU A 1 12.29 -17.37 -24.39
N ALA A 2 13.41 -18.08 -24.52
CA ALA A 2 13.81 -19.16 -23.60
C ALA A 2 13.90 -18.76 -22.10
N LEU A 3 14.41 -17.56 -21.79
CA LEU A 3 14.59 -17.11 -20.40
C LEU A 3 13.25 -16.87 -19.69
N VAL A 4 12.30 -16.18 -20.33
CA VAL A 4 10.98 -15.89 -19.75
C VAL A 4 10.20 -17.19 -19.53
N GLY A 5 10.25 -18.11 -20.50
CA GLY A 5 9.67 -19.44 -20.36
C GLY A 5 10.31 -20.26 -19.23
N ALA A 6 11.63 -20.22 -19.09
CA ALA A 6 12.36 -20.94 -18.04
C ALA A 6 12.09 -20.39 -16.63
N LEU A 7 11.92 -19.08 -16.49
CA LEU A 7 11.62 -18.43 -15.20
C LEU A 7 10.17 -18.70 -14.74
N GLY A 8 9.24 -18.78 -15.69
CA GLY A 8 7.81 -18.81 -15.42
C GLY A 8 7.32 -17.58 -14.65
N GLU A 9 6.02 -17.55 -14.35
CA GLU A 9 5.40 -16.41 -13.65
C GLU A 9 6.09 -16.08 -12.33
N ARG A 10 6.42 -17.11 -11.53
CA ARG A 10 7.03 -16.92 -10.22
C ARG A 10 8.47 -16.39 -10.33
N GLY A 11 9.24 -16.85 -11.32
CA GLY A 11 10.60 -16.32 -11.55
C GLY A 11 10.55 -14.85 -11.95
N LEU A 12 9.64 -14.46 -12.84
CA LEU A 12 9.44 -13.06 -13.22
C LEU A 12 9.07 -12.19 -12.02
N LEU A 13 8.13 -12.64 -11.19
CA LEU A 13 7.74 -11.91 -9.97
C LEU A 13 8.93 -11.75 -9.01
N SER A 14 9.77 -12.78 -8.88
CA SER A 14 10.96 -12.71 -8.02
C SER A 14 11.97 -11.68 -8.55
N LEU A 15 12.12 -11.55 -9.87
CA LEU A 15 12.95 -10.50 -10.49
C LEU A 15 12.36 -9.10 -10.31
N LEU A 16 11.04 -8.97 -10.23
CA LEU A 16 10.34 -7.74 -9.87
C LEU A 16 10.40 -7.42 -8.36
N GLY A 17 11.17 -8.17 -7.58
CA GLY A 17 11.34 -7.96 -6.14
C GLY A 17 10.19 -8.49 -5.28
N MET A 18 9.19 -9.17 -5.88
CA MET A 18 8.07 -9.75 -5.15
C MET A 18 8.52 -10.95 -4.34
N ARG A 19 8.19 -10.94 -3.05
CA ARG A 19 8.53 -12.03 -2.13
C ARG A 19 7.52 -13.16 -2.21
N ARG A 20 7.94 -14.36 -1.81
CA ARG A 20 7.08 -15.54 -1.72
C ARG A 20 6.99 -15.99 -0.27
N THR A 21 5.78 -16.00 0.24
CA THR A 21 5.36 -16.51 1.55
C THR A 21 4.18 -17.47 1.38
N ALA A 22 3.78 -18.17 2.45
CA ALA A 22 2.52 -18.91 2.46
C ALA A 22 1.35 -17.99 2.05
N GLY A 23 0.47 -18.48 1.17
CA GLY A 23 -0.66 -17.71 0.64
C GLY A 23 -0.33 -16.74 -0.50
N SER A 24 0.91 -16.70 -0.99
CA SER A 24 1.29 -15.84 -2.14
C SER A 24 0.62 -16.29 -3.42
N LEU A 25 0.17 -15.30 -4.22
CA LEU A 25 -0.40 -15.50 -5.53
C LEU A 25 0.64 -15.21 -6.61
N ASN A 26 0.58 -15.89 -7.76
CA ASN A 26 1.34 -15.50 -8.95
C ASN A 26 0.62 -14.37 -9.68
N ARG A 27 0.50 -13.21 -9.03
CA ARG A 27 -0.17 -12.03 -9.58
C ARG A 27 0.80 -10.85 -9.56
N ALA A 28 0.95 -10.21 -10.71
CA ALA A 28 1.74 -8.99 -10.84
C ALA A 28 1.21 -7.90 -9.90
N PRO A 29 2.09 -7.06 -9.34
CA PRO A 29 1.64 -5.90 -8.57
C PRO A 29 0.81 -4.97 -9.46
N PRO A 30 -0.20 -4.25 -8.92
CA PRO A 30 -0.80 -3.13 -9.62
C PRO A 30 0.26 -2.08 -9.97
N ASP A 31 0.03 -1.32 -11.04
CA ASP A 31 0.92 -0.22 -11.40
C ASP A 31 0.84 0.92 -10.39
N LEU A 32 1.94 1.66 -10.27
CA LEU A 32 2.07 2.75 -9.31
C LEU A 32 0.94 3.80 -9.41
N PRO A 33 0.51 4.25 -10.61
CA PRO A 33 -0.64 5.14 -10.75
C PRO A 33 -1.93 4.59 -10.11
N THR A 34 -2.24 3.30 -10.29
CA THR A 34 -3.42 2.67 -9.70
C THR A 34 -3.34 2.63 -8.17
N LEU A 35 -2.16 2.33 -7.61
CA LEU A 35 -1.94 2.33 -6.16
C LEU A 35 -2.16 3.72 -5.55
N ILE A 36 -1.60 4.75 -6.18
CA ILE A 36 -1.77 6.15 -5.74
C ILE A 36 -3.21 6.61 -5.91
N ALA A 37 -3.85 6.31 -7.05
CA ALA A 37 -5.23 6.71 -7.33
C ALA A 37 -6.22 6.08 -6.34
N SER A 38 -6.09 4.78 -6.06
CA SER A 38 -6.93 4.09 -5.08
C SER A 38 -6.72 4.62 -3.65
N PHE A 39 -5.48 4.92 -3.27
CA PHE A 39 -5.17 5.53 -1.97
C PHE A 39 -5.75 6.95 -1.83
N ASN A 40 -5.68 7.74 -2.91
CA ASN A 40 -6.23 9.10 -2.98
C ASN A 40 -7.72 9.16 -3.32
N GLY A 41 -8.39 8.02 -3.50
CA GLY A 41 -9.84 7.98 -3.68
C GLY A 41 -10.55 8.58 -2.45
N VAL A 42 -11.58 9.38 -2.68
CA VAL A 42 -12.41 9.93 -1.59
C VAL A 42 -13.02 8.78 -0.80
N HIS A 43 -12.86 8.80 0.52
CA HIS A 43 -13.47 7.82 1.39
C HIS A 43 -14.98 8.08 1.45
N GLN A 44 -15.76 7.25 0.75
CA GLN A 44 -17.21 7.39 0.73
C GLN A 44 -17.80 6.95 2.08
N THR A 45 -18.58 7.84 2.71
CA THR A 45 -19.54 7.45 3.74
C THR A 45 -20.92 7.90 3.32
N GLN A 46 -21.93 7.09 3.63
CA GLN A 46 -23.30 7.36 3.24
C GLN A 46 -23.74 8.75 3.76
N GLY A 47 -24.13 9.63 2.83
CA GLY A 47 -24.80 10.89 3.15
C GLY A 47 -23.92 12.08 3.56
N ARG A 48 -22.57 11.99 3.52
CA ARG A 48 -21.69 13.13 3.84
C ARG A 48 -20.74 13.47 2.69
N LYS A 49 -20.76 14.74 2.26
CA LYS A 49 -19.72 15.31 1.39
C LYS A 49 -18.49 15.65 2.26
N HIS A 50 -17.56 14.71 2.35
CA HIS A 50 -16.18 15.01 2.75
C HIS A 50 -15.23 14.71 1.59
N SER A 51 -14.10 15.40 1.58
CA SER A 51 -13.01 15.25 0.63
C SER A 51 -11.85 14.41 1.18
N LEU A 52 -11.98 13.87 2.40
CA LEU A 52 -10.96 13.03 3.02
C LEU A 52 -10.77 11.73 2.23
N THR A 53 -9.52 11.38 1.93
CA THR A 53 -9.20 10.17 1.15
C THR A 53 -9.18 8.92 2.01
N VAL A 54 -9.23 7.74 1.35
CA VAL A 54 -9.03 6.44 2.01
C VAL A 54 -7.69 6.43 2.75
N GLY A 55 -6.63 6.92 2.10
CA GLY A 55 -5.30 7.03 2.67
C GLY A 55 -5.22 7.94 3.89
N ALA A 56 -5.82 9.12 3.85
CA ALA A 56 -5.84 10.03 5.00
C ALA A 56 -6.57 9.44 6.21
N ARG A 57 -7.65 8.69 5.97
CA ARG A 57 -8.34 7.97 7.04
C ARG A 57 -7.49 6.84 7.63
N ALA A 58 -6.75 6.11 6.79
CA ALA A 58 -5.82 5.09 7.25
C ALA A 58 -4.70 5.73 8.08
N LEU A 59 -4.08 6.80 7.60
CA LEU A 59 -3.00 7.50 8.28
C LEU A 59 -3.42 7.96 9.68
N ALA A 60 -4.57 8.63 9.79
CA ALA A 60 -5.08 9.11 11.09
C ALA A 60 -5.25 7.96 12.12
N LYS A 61 -5.66 6.77 11.67
CA LYS A 61 -5.76 5.59 12.55
C LYS A 61 -4.40 5.06 12.98
N HIS A 62 -3.39 5.13 12.12
CA HIS A 62 -2.04 4.68 12.44
C HIS A 62 -1.31 5.67 13.35
N ALA A 63 -1.41 6.98 13.07
CA ALA A 63 -0.80 8.04 13.86
C ALA A 63 -1.24 8.00 15.34
N ILE A 64 -2.51 7.71 15.63
CA ILE A 64 -3.01 7.61 17.01
C ILE A 64 -2.56 6.31 17.71
N ARG A 65 -2.23 5.26 16.96
CA ARG A 65 -1.84 3.94 17.51
C ARG A 65 -0.33 3.77 17.67
N SER A 66 0.45 4.67 17.10
CA SER A 66 1.91 4.61 17.11
C SER A 66 2.46 5.81 17.89
N SER A 67 3.27 5.56 18.90
CA SER A 67 3.91 6.61 19.70
C SER A 67 5.28 7.05 19.15
N ASP A 68 5.79 6.38 18.11
CA ASP A 68 7.10 6.65 17.50
C ASP A 68 7.10 7.87 16.55
N GLY A 69 5.93 8.44 16.25
CA GLY A 69 5.78 9.60 15.37
C GLY A 69 6.03 9.32 13.88
N TRP A 70 6.28 8.06 13.48
CA TRP A 70 6.65 7.75 12.09
C TRP A 70 5.55 8.08 11.08
N TRP A 71 4.29 7.88 11.50
CA TRP A 71 3.10 8.17 10.71
C TRP A 71 2.72 9.66 10.69
N GLY A 72 3.51 10.52 11.31
CA GLY A 72 3.18 11.95 11.43
C GLY A 72 2.00 12.20 12.36
N ASP A 73 1.36 13.35 12.15
CA ASP A 73 0.33 13.89 13.03
C ASP A 73 -0.71 14.65 12.17
N PRO A 74 -1.57 13.91 11.44
CA PRO A 74 -2.45 14.47 10.41
C PRO A 74 -3.51 15.39 11.01
N ARG A 75 -3.18 16.69 11.05
CA ARG A 75 -3.99 17.78 11.60
C ARG A 75 -4.46 18.76 10.52
N GLY A 76 -5.28 19.71 10.91
CA GLY A 76 -5.82 20.74 10.01
C GLY A 76 -7.01 20.27 9.16
N ASN A 77 -7.19 20.94 8.01
CA ASN A 77 -8.30 20.66 7.09
C ASN A 77 -8.07 19.35 6.30
N GLU A 78 -9.10 18.89 5.58
CA GLU A 78 -9.04 17.63 4.83
C GLU A 78 -7.95 17.60 3.75
N GLY A 79 -7.72 18.73 3.08
CA GLY A 79 -6.65 18.85 2.08
C GLY A 79 -5.25 18.64 2.67
N ALA A 80 -4.98 19.24 3.83
CA ALA A 80 -3.72 19.05 4.55
C ALA A 80 -3.51 17.59 4.96
N LYS A 81 -4.54 16.95 5.51
CA LYS A 81 -4.52 15.53 5.89
C LYS A 81 -4.29 14.61 4.70
N ASN A 82 -4.91 14.91 3.55
CA ASN A 82 -4.74 14.16 2.31
C ASN A 82 -3.31 14.29 1.77
N ALA A 83 -2.74 15.49 1.80
CA ALA A 83 -1.37 15.75 1.36
C ALA A 83 -0.35 15.02 2.24
N GLU A 84 -0.51 15.06 3.56
CA GLU A 84 0.36 14.34 4.49
C GLU A 84 0.27 12.82 4.30
N ALA A 85 -0.95 12.29 4.12
CA ALA A 85 -1.15 10.88 3.82
C ALA A 85 -0.45 10.43 2.54
N LEU A 86 -0.52 11.24 1.48
CA LEU A 86 0.19 10.97 0.23
C LEU A 86 1.71 11.00 0.45
N SER A 87 2.22 11.98 1.20
CA SER A 87 3.65 12.05 1.52
C SER A 87 4.13 10.80 2.27
N VAL A 88 3.36 10.31 3.25
CA VAL A 88 3.68 9.06 3.96
C VAL A 88 3.61 7.85 3.04
N LEU A 89 2.63 7.76 2.13
CA LEU A 89 2.59 6.68 1.14
C LEU A 89 3.84 6.70 0.25
N LEU A 90 4.22 7.87 -0.27
CA LEU A 90 5.41 8.00 -1.12
C LEU A 90 6.67 7.58 -0.37
N ARG A 91 6.81 7.94 0.91
CA ARG A 91 7.89 7.45 1.78
C ARG A 91 7.89 5.92 1.88
N ILE A 92 6.74 5.29 2.08
CA ILE A 92 6.62 3.81 2.12
C ILE A 92 7.12 3.19 0.81
N LEU A 93 6.67 3.73 -0.32
CA LEU A 93 6.96 3.19 -1.64
C LEU A 93 8.44 3.36 -2.02
N GLU A 94 9.03 4.51 -1.71
CA GLU A 94 10.45 4.81 -2.00
C GLU A 94 11.40 3.92 -1.18
N GLY A 95 11.13 3.73 0.11
CA GLY A 95 11.95 2.88 0.98
C GLY A 95 11.46 1.44 1.10
N SER A 96 10.65 0.97 0.14
CA SER A 96 10.11 -0.40 0.14
C SER A 96 11.20 -1.43 -0.11
N VAL A 97 11.34 -2.40 0.80
CA VAL A 97 12.30 -3.52 0.69
C VAL A 97 11.62 -4.87 0.49
N TRP A 98 10.29 -4.87 0.58
CA TRP A 98 9.47 -6.07 0.52
C TRP A 98 8.12 -5.73 -0.08
N SER A 99 7.67 -6.55 -1.03
CA SER A 99 6.32 -6.51 -1.58
C SER A 99 5.80 -7.91 -1.86
N ASN A 100 4.48 -8.09 -1.80
CA ASN A 100 3.86 -9.37 -2.15
C ASN A 100 2.37 -9.19 -2.49
N THR A 101 1.85 -10.06 -3.34
CA THR A 101 0.41 -10.26 -3.55
C THR A 101 0.02 -11.59 -2.90
N HIS A 102 -0.84 -11.55 -1.89
CA HIS A 102 -1.20 -12.75 -1.11
C HIS A 102 -2.67 -12.74 -0.67
N LEU A 103 -3.12 -13.87 -0.15
CA LEU A 103 -4.44 -14.01 0.47
C LEU A 103 -4.38 -13.71 1.97
N LEU A 104 -5.29 -12.86 2.46
CA LEU A 104 -5.61 -12.74 3.88
C LEU A 104 -6.46 -13.94 4.35
N PRO A 105 -6.55 -14.20 5.67
CA PRO A 105 -7.55 -15.10 6.21
C PRO A 105 -8.95 -14.74 5.68
N GLY A 106 -9.68 -15.72 5.14
CA GLY A 106 -10.94 -15.50 4.42
C GLY A 106 -10.81 -15.39 2.90
N GLY A 107 -9.61 -15.54 2.33
CA GLY A 107 -9.40 -15.66 0.89
C GLY A 107 -9.43 -14.33 0.13
N LEU A 108 -9.34 -13.20 0.83
CA LEU A 108 -9.23 -11.88 0.20
C LEU A 108 -7.81 -11.66 -0.32
N ALA A 109 -7.67 -11.47 -1.63
CA ALA A 109 -6.40 -11.14 -2.27
C ALA A 109 -6.05 -9.66 -2.05
N VAL A 110 -4.82 -9.40 -1.61
CA VAL A 110 -4.29 -8.06 -1.34
C VAL A 110 -2.90 -7.90 -1.93
N PHE A 111 -2.51 -6.67 -2.21
CA PHE A 111 -1.13 -6.29 -2.49
C PHE A 111 -0.57 -5.52 -1.29
N GLU A 112 0.59 -5.91 -0.78
CA GLU A 112 1.24 -5.28 0.36
C GLU A 112 2.68 -4.89 0.02
N VAL A 113 3.08 -3.72 0.52
CA VAL A 113 4.46 -3.23 0.49
C VAL A 113 4.91 -2.90 1.90
N ARG A 114 6.21 -3.10 2.18
CA ARG A 114 6.81 -2.79 3.48
C ARG A 114 8.11 -2.02 3.33
N HIS A 115 8.16 -0.91 4.06
CA HIS A 115 9.31 -0.06 4.25
C HIS A 115 10.40 -0.78 5.07
N ALA A 116 11.66 -0.42 4.86
CA ALA A 116 12.81 -0.98 5.59
C ALA A 116 12.66 -0.92 7.12
N GLU A 117 11.99 0.12 7.63
CA GLU A 117 11.74 0.33 9.07
C GLU A 117 10.53 -0.46 9.62
N GLY A 118 9.86 -1.29 8.79
CA GLY A 118 8.79 -2.19 9.22
C GLY A 118 7.35 -1.68 9.00
N TYR A 119 7.19 -0.41 8.62
CA TYR A 119 5.90 0.19 8.23
C TYR A 119 5.47 -0.28 6.84
N GLY A 120 4.20 -0.09 6.46
CA GLY A 120 3.73 -0.57 5.18
C GLY A 120 2.36 -0.06 4.78
N ALA A 121 2.01 -0.35 3.52
CA ALA A 121 0.71 -0.07 2.94
C ALA A 121 0.17 -1.35 2.29
N ARG A 122 -1.15 -1.51 2.33
CA ARG A 122 -1.85 -2.64 1.75
C ARG A 122 -3.10 -2.17 1.02
N TRP A 123 -3.32 -2.73 -0.15
CA TRP A 123 -4.49 -2.54 -1.00
C TRP A 123 -5.27 -3.83 -1.12
#